data_AF-A0A2N1ULD0-F1
#
_entry.id   AF-A0A2N1ULD0-F1
#
_cell.length_a   1.000
_cell.length_b   1.000
_cell.length_c   1.000
_cell.angle_alpha   90.00
_cell.angle_beta   90.00
_cell.angle_gamma   90.00
#
_symmetry.space_group_name_H-M   'P 1'
#
loop_
_entity.id
_entity.type
_entity.pdbx_description
1 polymer ?
#
loop_
_entity_poly.entity_id
_entity_poly.type
_entity_poly.pdbx_seq_one_letter_code
_entity_poly.pdbx_strand_id
1 'polypeptide(L)'
;MKPFRNITISLLLILLAFSKGYSLETDTHELINERIAKGTIGGFSLDMYLKNQMGLTKGKEEVFNKKEVWKWVKEGGRYEDEPAYISSLNHFHDPLKPWSST
;
A
#
# COMPACT_ATOMS: atom_id res chain seq x y z
N MET A 1 46.54 1.82 4.85
CA MET A 1 45.24 1.47 5.50
C MET A 1 44.09 2.42 5.14
N LYS A 2 44.27 3.75 5.12
CA LYS A 2 43.21 4.72 4.75
C LYS A 2 42.63 4.59 3.32
N PRO A 3 43.39 4.33 2.25
CA PRO A 3 42.82 4.26 0.89
C PRO A 3 41.93 3.02 0.72
N PHE A 4 42.34 1.87 1.26
CA PHE A 4 41.52 0.66 1.26
C PHE A 4 40.19 0.86 1.98
N ARG A 5 40.17 1.51 3.14
CA ARG A 5 38.95 1.84 3.87
C ARG A 5 37.99 2.71 3.04
N ASN A 6 38.52 3.74 2.39
CA ASN A 6 37.70 4.63 1.57
C ASN A 6 37.13 3.91 0.35
N ILE A 7 37.92 3.04 -0.29
CA ILE A 7 37.46 2.18 -1.39
C ILE A 7 36.32 1.28 -0.92
N THR A 8 36.48 0.61 0.24
CA THR A 8 35.43 -0.25 0.79
C THR A 8 34.14 0.51 1.08
N ILE A 9 34.22 1.70 1.69
CA ILE A 9 33.05 2.54 1.97
C ILE A 9 32.37 2.97 0.66
N SER A 10 33.14 3.43 -0.33
CA SER A 10 32.60 3.81 -1.64
C SER A 10 31.93 2.62 -2.33
N LEU A 11 32.53 1.43 -2.28
CA LEU A 11 31.95 0.21 -2.84
C LEU A 11 30.62 -0.14 -2.16
N LEU A 12 30.55 -0.03 -0.82
CA LEU A 12 29.33 -0.31 -0.06
C LEU A 12 28.21 0.68 -0.39
N LEU A 13 28.52 1.98 -0.49
CA LEU A 13 27.54 3.01 -0.84
C LEU A 13 27.00 2.81 -2.26
N ILE A 14 27.85 2.41 -3.21
CA ILE A 14 27.44 2.04 -4.57
C ILE A 14 26.47 0.84 -4.50
N LEU A 15 26.82 -0.23 -3.79
CA LEU A 15 25.94 -1.41 -3.67
C LEU A 15 24.57 -1.09 -3.08
N LEU A 16 24.51 -0.20 -2.07
CA LEU A 16 23.25 0.24 -1.47
C LEU A 16 22.43 1.11 -2.43
N ALA A 17 23.08 2.02 -3.18
CA ALA A 17 22.42 2.92 -4.12
C ALA A 17 21.80 2.21 -5.35
N PHE A 18 22.30 1.02 -5.70
CA PHE A 18 21.78 0.22 -6.82
C PHE A 18 20.87 -0.94 -6.39
N SER A 19 20.53 -1.05 -5.10
CA SER A 19 19.57 -2.05 -4.64
C SER A 19 18.15 -1.71 -5.15
N LYS A 20 17.50 -2.65 -5.84
CA LYS A 20 16.10 -2.53 -6.26
C LYS A 20 15.20 -3.09 -5.16
N GLY A 21 14.35 -2.25 -4.59
CA GLY A 21 13.21 -2.72 -3.79
C GLY A 21 12.01 -3.00 -4.70
N TYR A 22 11.39 -4.17 -4.56
CA TYR A 22 10.13 -4.52 -5.24
C TYR A 22 8.89 -4.09 -4.43
N SER A 23 9.09 -3.20 -3.45
CA SER A 23 8.06 -2.74 -2.52
C SER A 23 7.23 -1.56 -3.07
N LEU A 24 7.46 -1.15 -4.32
CA LEU A 24 6.78 -0.04 -4.99
C LEU A 24 6.07 -0.55 -6.25
N GLU A 25 5.02 -1.36 -6.08
CA GLU A 25 4.26 -1.99 -7.17
C GLU A 25 2.80 -1.53 -7.15
N THR A 26 2.59 -0.30 -7.61
CA THR A 26 1.30 0.42 -7.53
C THR A 26 0.17 -0.28 -8.29
N ASP A 27 0.46 -0.92 -9.42
CA ASP A 27 -0.52 -1.69 -10.19
C ASP A 27 -1.02 -2.91 -9.40
N THR A 28 -0.13 -3.53 -8.60
CA THR A 28 -0.50 -4.68 -7.78
C THR A 28 -1.43 -4.26 -6.64
N HIS A 29 -1.16 -3.12 -5.99
CA HIS A 29 -2.07 -2.57 -4.98
C HIS A 29 -3.45 -2.28 -5.56
N GLU A 30 -3.51 -1.66 -6.73
CA GLU A 30 -4.76 -1.35 -7.44
C GLU A 30 -5.59 -2.62 -7.70
N LEU A 31 -4.94 -3.68 -8.22
CA LEU A 31 -5.59 -4.95 -8.55
C LEU A 31 -6.10 -5.71 -7.32
N ILE A 32 -5.30 -5.74 -6.23
CA ILE A 32 -5.70 -6.37 -4.97
C ILE A 32 -6.91 -5.64 -4.40
N ASN A 33 -6.87 -4.32 -4.32
CA ASN A 33 -7.95 -3.51 -3.77
C ASN A 33 -9.22 -3.61 -4.60
N GLU A 34 -9.12 -3.61 -5.93
CA GLU A 34 -10.26 -3.83 -6.82
C GLU A 34 -10.90 -5.20 -6.58
N ARG A 35 -10.09 -6.26 -6.45
CA ARG A 35 -10.58 -7.62 -6.19
C ARG A 35 -11.33 -7.69 -4.86
N ILE A 36 -10.79 -7.10 -3.80
CA ILE A 36 -11.43 -7.07 -2.47
C ILE A 36 -12.71 -6.24 -2.51
N ALA A 37 -12.66 -5.03 -3.08
CA ALA A 37 -13.79 -4.12 -3.09
C ALA A 37 -14.98 -4.64 -3.92
N LYS A 38 -14.72 -5.36 -5.02
CA LYS A 38 -15.75 -5.95 -5.87
C LYS A 38 -16.24 -7.31 -5.38
N GLY A 39 -15.38 -8.09 -4.71
CA GLY A 39 -15.63 -9.49 -4.37
C GLY A 39 -16.20 -9.74 -2.98
N THR A 40 -16.14 -11.01 -2.59
CA THR A 40 -16.36 -11.49 -1.22
C THR A 40 -15.20 -12.41 -0.87
N ILE A 41 -14.54 -12.19 0.27
CA ILE A 41 -13.32 -12.90 0.67
C ILE A 41 -13.48 -13.33 2.13
N GLY A 42 -13.37 -14.63 2.40
CA GLY A 42 -13.52 -15.15 3.78
C GLY A 42 -14.85 -14.80 4.46
N GLY A 43 -15.92 -14.63 3.68
CA GLY A 43 -17.23 -14.17 4.18
C GLY A 43 -17.38 -12.66 4.33
N PHE A 44 -16.31 -11.88 4.16
CA PHE A 44 -16.37 -10.42 4.14
C PHE A 44 -16.78 -9.89 2.76
N SER A 45 -17.67 -8.90 2.74
CA SER A 45 -18.07 -8.14 1.56
C SER A 45 -18.10 -6.65 1.90
N LEU A 46 -17.30 -5.86 1.18
CA LEU A 46 -17.29 -4.39 1.35
C LEU A 46 -18.69 -3.82 1.12
N ASP A 47 -19.39 -4.30 0.09
CA ASP A 47 -20.74 -3.85 -0.23
C ASP A 47 -21.72 -4.05 0.93
N MET A 48 -21.71 -5.25 1.53
CA MET A 48 -22.58 -5.57 2.67
C MET A 48 -22.18 -4.79 3.92
N TYR A 49 -20.88 -4.61 4.16
CA TYR A 49 -20.40 -3.83 5.30
C TYR A 49 -20.87 -2.37 5.20
N LEU A 50 -20.70 -1.74 4.05
CA LEU A 50 -21.10 -0.35 3.82
C LEU A 50 -22.63 -0.17 3.96
N LYS A 51 -23.42 -1.11 3.42
CA LYS A 51 -24.88 -1.09 3.55
C LYS A 51 -25.34 -1.27 4.99
N ASN A 52 -24.81 -2.28 5.68
CA ASN A 52 -25.34 -2.71 6.97
C ASN A 52 -24.76 -1.95 8.16
N GLN A 53 -23.51 -1.49 8.07
CA GLN A 53 -22.80 -0.85 9.19
C GLN A 53 -22.67 0.66 9.02
N MET A 54 -22.62 1.16 7.78
CA MET A 54 -22.39 2.57 7.50
C MET A 54 -23.60 3.29 6.90
N GLY A 55 -24.71 2.58 6.66
CA GLY A 55 -25.94 3.16 6.10
C GLY A 55 -25.83 3.61 4.65
N LEU A 56 -24.77 3.21 3.92
CA LEU A 56 -24.63 3.52 2.50
C LEU A 56 -25.48 2.56 1.69
N THR A 57 -26.69 2.98 1.35
CA THR A 57 -27.71 2.10 0.72
C THR A 57 -27.25 1.46 -0.59
N LYS A 58 -26.36 2.12 -1.35
CA LYS A 58 -25.77 1.56 -2.58
C LYS A 58 -24.45 0.82 -2.36
N GLY A 59 -23.99 0.75 -1.11
CA GLY A 59 -22.80 0.02 -0.70
C GLY A 59 -21.57 0.42 -1.50
N LYS A 60 -20.93 -0.55 -2.18
CA LYS A 60 -19.71 -0.28 -2.95
C LYS A 60 -19.95 0.60 -4.18
N GLU A 61 -21.19 0.70 -4.63
CA GLU A 61 -21.64 1.53 -5.77
C GLU A 61 -22.09 2.93 -5.34
N GLU A 62 -22.03 3.26 -4.05
CA GLU A 62 -22.31 4.62 -3.57
C GLU A 62 -21.34 5.61 -4.21
N VAL A 63 -21.85 6.75 -4.68
CA VAL A 63 -21.05 7.70 -5.46
C VAL A 63 -20.64 8.89 -4.60
N PHE A 64 -19.34 9.05 -4.39
CA PHE A 64 -18.73 10.21 -3.77
C PHE A 64 -17.84 10.92 -4.77
N ASN A 65 -18.02 12.24 -4.92
CA ASN A 65 -17.23 13.05 -5.85
C ASN A 65 -17.08 12.40 -7.25
N LYS A 66 -18.22 11.98 -7.82
CA LYS A 66 -18.35 11.38 -9.16
C LYS A 66 -17.70 9.99 -9.34
N LYS A 67 -17.24 9.33 -8.27
CA LYS A 67 -16.73 7.95 -8.33
C LYS A 67 -17.42 7.06 -7.32
N GLU A 68 -17.61 5.80 -7.69
CA GLU A 68 -18.12 4.76 -6.81
C GLU A 68 -17.11 4.44 -5.70
N VAL A 69 -17.56 4.05 -4.50
CA VAL A 69 -16.68 3.72 -3.38
C VAL A 69 -15.63 2.68 -3.77
N TRP A 70 -16.00 1.63 -4.54
CA TRP A 70 -15.01 0.63 -4.95
C TRP A 70 -13.88 1.21 -5.81
N LYS A 71 -14.16 2.26 -6.61
CA LYS A 71 -13.14 2.96 -7.40
C LYS A 71 -12.21 3.75 -6.49
N TRP A 72 -12.74 4.38 -5.44
CA TRP A 72 -11.91 5.05 -4.45
C TRP A 72 -10.97 4.09 -3.72
N VAL A 73 -11.45 2.91 -3.34
CA VAL A 73 -10.61 1.88 -2.69
C VAL A 73 -9.51 1.38 -3.64
N LYS A 74 -9.88 1.11 -4.90
CA LYS A 74 -8.95 0.73 -5.97
C LYS A 74 -7.84 1.78 -6.15
N GLU A 75 -8.22 3.04 -6.39
CA GLU A 75 -7.26 4.11 -6.64
C GLU A 75 -6.47 4.51 -5.39
N GLY A 76 -7.08 4.43 -4.21
CA GLY A 76 -6.42 4.73 -2.95
C GLY A 76 -5.21 3.82 -2.70
N GLY A 77 -5.29 2.53 -3.07
CA GLY A 77 -4.15 1.62 -2.97
C GLY A 77 -2.97 2.00 -3.87
N ARG A 78 -3.25 2.59 -5.03
CA ARG A 78 -2.21 3.11 -5.92
C ARG A 78 -1.56 4.38 -5.36
N TYR A 79 -2.34 5.26 -4.74
CA TYR A 79 -1.88 6.57 -4.27
C TYR A 79 -1.29 6.55 -2.85
N GLU A 80 -1.47 5.48 -2.08
CA GLU A 80 -0.83 5.31 -0.76
C GLU A 80 0.69 5.49 -0.83
N ASP A 81 1.29 5.03 -1.92
CA ASP A 81 2.73 5.07 -2.16
C ASP A 81 3.24 6.45 -2.62
N GLU A 82 2.36 7.44 -2.82
CA GLU A 82 2.69 8.77 -3.34
C GLU A 82 2.83 9.83 -2.22
N PRO A 83 3.82 10.74 -2.28
CA PRO A 83 4.95 10.73 -3.22
C PRO A 83 5.91 9.56 -2.92
N ALA A 84 6.38 8.93 -4.00
CA ALA A 84 7.27 7.77 -3.92
C ALA A 84 8.42 7.97 -2.91
N TYR A 85 8.81 6.89 -2.23
CA TYR A 85 9.89 6.80 -1.24
C TYR A 85 9.63 7.46 0.12
N ILE A 86 8.82 8.53 0.20
CA ILE A 86 8.48 9.16 1.49
C ILE A 86 7.43 8.32 2.22
N SER A 87 6.34 7.97 1.53
CA SER A 87 5.26 7.14 2.10
C SER A 87 5.72 5.72 2.41
N SER A 88 6.72 5.21 1.67
CA SER A 88 7.27 3.85 1.82
C SER A 88 7.87 3.56 3.20
N LEU A 89 8.21 4.57 3.99
CA LEU A 89 8.72 4.37 5.35
C LEU A 89 7.68 3.74 6.29
N ASN A 90 6.38 3.91 5.99
CA ASN A 90 5.28 3.35 6.78
C ASN A 90 4.79 1.98 6.28
N HIS A 91 5.41 1.42 5.23
CA HIS A 91 4.94 0.16 4.61
C HIS A 91 5.52 -1.10 5.28
N PHE A 92 6.40 -0.92 6.27
CA PHE A 92 7.05 -2.03 6.95
C PHE A 92 6.61 -2.08 8.41
N HIS A 93 6.17 -3.27 8.83
CA HIS A 93 5.85 -3.58 10.21
C HIS A 93 6.65 -4.80 10.65
N ASP A 94 7.23 -4.74 11.86
CA ASP A 94 7.84 -5.89 12.50
C ASP A 94 6.75 -6.78 13.08
N PRO A 95 6.49 -7.97 12.53
CA PRO A 95 5.37 -8.82 12.96
C PRO A 95 5.53 -9.36 14.38
N LEU A 96 6.70 -9.18 15.01
CA LEU A 96 6.94 -9.54 16.41
C LEU A 96 6.54 -8.41 17.40
N LYS A 97 6.13 -7.25 16.89
CA LYS A 97 5.72 -6.09 17.69
C LYS A 97 4.22 -5.81 17.55
N PRO A 98 3.58 -5.17 18.55
CA PRO A 98 2.21 -4.70 18.41
C PRO A 98 2.04 -3.69 17.28
N TRP A 99 0.87 -3.67 16.63
CA TRP A 99 0.58 -2.73 15.54
C TRP A 99 0.72 -1.25 15.96
N SER A 100 0.49 -0.94 17.23
CA SER A 100 0.59 0.42 17.78
C SER A 100 2.01 0.87 18.10
N SER A 101 3.02 0.01 17.98
CA SER A 101 4.43 0.39 18.17
C SER A 101 5.08 0.72 16.82
N THR A 102 4.86 1.94 16.37
CA THR A 102 5.60 2.59 15.28
C THR A 102 6.65 3.53 15.85
#